data_AF-A0A7W0TCL5-F1
#
_entry.id   AF-A0A7W0TCL5-F1
#
_cell.length_a   1.000
_cell.length_b   1.000
_cell.length_c   1.000
_cell.angle_alpha   90.00
_cell.angle_beta   90.00
_cell.angle_gamma   90.00
#
_symmetry.space_group_name_H-M   'P 1'
#
loop_
_entity.id
_entity.type
_entity.pdbx_description
1 polymer ?
#
loop_
_entity_poly.entity_id
_entity_poly.type
_entity_poly.pdbx_seq_one_letter_code
_entity_poly.pdbx_strand_id
1 'polypeptide(L)'
;MPKTSTGDELQLDDGPARESELFLVDGNNLAYRGFFALPEELQTTDGQPTNALLGFTNMLFKLLSDYTPRGVAVAWDTRPVHRTEISAEYKSERRPMPDLLREQFPHFRPIVEAFGYRNLEFEGWEADDVIATL
;
A
#
# COMPACT_ATOMS: atom_id res chain seq x y z
N MET A 1 0.41 10.00 -38.29
CA MET A 1 -0.32 10.12 -37.02
C MET A 1 0.71 10.20 -35.91
N PRO A 2 0.75 11.25 -35.08
CA PRO A 2 1.62 11.24 -33.91
C PRO A 2 1.19 10.09 -32.99
N LYS A 3 2.16 9.33 -32.47
CA LYS A 3 1.93 8.14 -31.62
C LYS A 3 1.87 8.49 -30.13
N THR A 4 1.87 9.77 -29.80
CA THR A 4 2.01 10.24 -28.43
C THR A 4 1.06 11.39 -28.22
N SER A 5 0.03 11.15 -27.42
CA SER A 5 -0.79 12.21 -26.84
C SER A 5 0.01 12.86 -25.72
N THR A 6 0.05 14.19 -25.71
CA THR A 6 0.55 14.96 -24.56
C THR A 6 -0.42 14.82 -23.40
N GLY A 7 0.05 14.94 -22.14
CA GLY A 7 -0.80 14.75 -20.94
C GLY A 7 -2.10 15.56 -20.95
N ASP A 8 -2.10 16.71 -21.63
CA ASP A 8 -3.26 17.59 -21.82
C ASP A 8 -4.39 16.98 -22.69
N GLU A 9 -4.09 15.98 -23.52
CA GLU A 9 -5.06 15.31 -24.42
C GLU A 9 -5.75 14.10 -23.76
N LEU A 10 -5.24 13.63 -22.61
CA LEU A 10 -5.82 12.53 -21.87
C LEU A 10 -6.93 13.07 -20.96
N GLN A 11 -8.16 13.16 -21.49
CA GLN A 11 -9.36 13.37 -20.66
C GLN A 11 -9.63 12.11 -19.82
N LEU A 12 -8.96 12.02 -18.69
CA LEU A 12 -9.09 10.95 -17.70
C LEU A 12 -10.30 11.19 -16.73
N ASP A 13 -11.25 12.06 -17.12
CA ASP A 13 -12.27 12.76 -16.29
C ASP A 13 -13.50 11.96 -15.83
N ASP A 14 -13.48 10.63 -15.93
CA ASP A 14 -14.65 9.77 -15.71
C ASP A 14 -14.56 8.88 -14.45
N GLY A 15 -13.52 9.03 -13.63
CA GLY A 15 -13.38 8.34 -12.34
C GLY A 15 -14.22 8.98 -11.22
N PRO A 16 -14.89 8.19 -10.35
CA PRO A 16 -15.92 8.70 -9.42
C PRO A 16 -15.43 9.59 -8.26
N ALA A 17 -14.18 10.06 -8.24
CA ALA A 17 -13.66 10.89 -7.17
C ALA A 17 -12.36 11.64 -7.54
N ARG A 18 -12.33 12.39 -8.64
CA ARG A 18 -11.10 13.11 -9.05
C ARG A 18 -10.63 14.11 -8.00
N GLU A 19 -11.56 14.79 -7.35
CA GLU A 19 -11.27 15.69 -6.22
C GLU A 19 -11.66 15.02 -4.90
N SER A 20 -10.80 14.12 -4.40
CA SER A 20 -10.85 13.67 -3.01
C SER A 20 -9.83 14.45 -2.19
N GLU A 21 -10.24 15.01 -1.06
CA GLU A 21 -9.32 15.77 -0.21
C GLU A 21 -8.21 14.88 0.38
N LEU A 22 -8.50 13.60 0.64
CA LEU A 22 -7.56 12.69 1.28
C LEU A 22 -7.81 11.24 0.85
N PHE A 23 -6.74 10.54 0.46
CA PHE A 23 -6.74 9.09 0.33
C PHE A 23 -6.07 8.45 1.55
N LEU A 24 -6.80 7.53 2.17
CA LEU A 24 -6.33 6.70 3.27
C LEU A 24 -6.10 5.28 2.75
N VAL A 25 -4.86 4.80 2.82
CA VAL A 25 -4.47 3.51 2.28
C VAL A 25 -4.06 2.59 3.42
N ASP A 26 -4.65 1.39 3.47
CA ASP A 26 -4.14 0.28 4.28
C ASP A 26 -2.89 -0.29 3.59
N GLY A 27 -1.71 0.05 4.11
CA GLY A 27 -0.42 -0.35 3.57
C GLY A 27 -0.18 -1.85 3.68
N ASN A 28 -0.65 -2.49 4.75
CA ASN A 28 -0.52 -3.93 4.95
C ASN A 28 -1.32 -4.67 3.88
N ASN A 29 -2.59 -4.31 3.70
CA ASN A 29 -3.44 -4.91 2.67
C ASN A 29 -2.84 -4.73 1.27
N LEU A 30 -2.39 -3.50 0.95
CA LEU A 30 -1.82 -3.20 -0.36
C LEU A 30 -0.52 -3.97 -0.62
N ALA A 31 0.33 -4.14 0.39
CA ALA A 31 1.55 -4.95 0.29
C ALA A 31 1.25 -6.44 0.02
N TYR A 32 0.28 -7.01 0.75
CA TYR A 32 -0.17 -8.40 0.52
C TYR A 32 -0.74 -8.60 -0.88
N ARG A 33 -1.55 -7.65 -1.36
CA ARG A 33 -2.05 -7.67 -2.74
C ARG A 33 -0.93 -7.58 -3.75
N GLY A 34 0.09 -6.74 -3.50
CA GLY A 34 1.26 -6.61 -4.35
C GLY A 34 2.05 -7.91 -4.45
N PHE A 35 2.25 -8.59 -3.31
CA PHE A 35 2.95 -9.88 -3.24
C PHE A 35 2.28 -10.95 -4.10
N PHE A 36 0.96 -11.13 -3.96
CA PHE A 36 0.24 -12.17 -4.71
C PHE A 36 -0.13 -11.79 -6.14
N ALA A 37 0.05 -10.54 -6.54
CA ALA A 37 -0.23 -10.09 -7.90
C ALA A 37 0.88 -10.43 -8.90
N LEU A 38 2.10 -10.66 -8.41
CA LEU A 38 3.29 -10.86 -9.25
C LEU A 38 4.07 -12.11 -8.84
N PRO A 39 4.79 -12.76 -9.79
CA PRO A 39 5.58 -13.96 -9.51
C PRO A 39 6.65 -13.71 -8.45
N GLU A 40 6.83 -14.67 -7.52
CA GLU A 40 7.79 -14.57 -6.42
C GLU A 40 9.25 -14.64 -6.89
N GLU A 41 9.49 -15.12 -8.11
CA GLU A 41 10.82 -15.19 -8.73
C GLU A 41 11.38 -13.83 -9.15
N LEU A 42 10.58 -12.75 -9.05
CA LEU A 42 11.05 -11.39 -9.31
C LEU A 42 11.97 -10.93 -8.18
N GLN A 43 13.26 -10.85 -8.50
CA GLN A 43 14.31 -10.47 -7.57
C GLN A 43 15.39 -9.64 -8.27
N THR A 44 16.18 -8.93 -7.47
CA THR A 44 17.38 -8.22 -7.93
C THR A 44 18.49 -9.21 -8.32
N THR A 45 19.59 -8.70 -8.90
CA THR A 45 20.76 -9.53 -9.27
C THR A 45 21.47 -10.15 -8.07
N ASP A 46 21.37 -9.54 -6.90
CA ASP A 46 21.87 -10.04 -5.61
C ASP A 46 20.85 -10.91 -4.87
N GLY A 47 19.68 -11.19 -5.47
CA GLY A 47 18.71 -12.16 -4.97
C GLY A 47 17.68 -11.59 -4.00
N GLN A 48 17.59 -10.26 -3.83
CA GLN A 48 16.57 -9.65 -3.00
C GLN A 48 15.20 -9.76 -3.69
N PRO A 49 14.16 -10.33 -3.06
CA PRO A 49 12.82 -10.40 -3.65
C PRO A 49 12.21 -9.00 -3.80
N THR A 50 11.49 -8.77 -4.90
CA THR A 50 10.94 -7.45 -5.26
C THR A 50 9.50 -7.48 -5.76
N ASN A 51 8.89 -8.66 -5.87
CA ASN A 51 7.53 -8.84 -6.40
C ASN A 51 6.50 -7.99 -5.64
N ALA A 52 6.56 -7.96 -4.32
CA ALA A 52 5.60 -7.19 -3.52
C ALA A 52 5.85 -5.68 -3.65
N LEU A 53 7.12 -5.25 -3.67
CA LEU A 53 7.48 -3.85 -3.84
C LEU A 53 7.02 -3.31 -5.20
N LEU A 54 7.25 -4.07 -6.27
CA LEU A 54 6.80 -3.70 -7.60
C LEU A 54 5.27 -3.68 -7.70
N GLY A 55 4.60 -4.70 -7.16
CA GLY A 55 3.14 -4.78 -7.14
C GLY A 55 2.52 -3.61 -6.38
N PHE A 56 3.02 -3.33 -5.17
CA PHE A 56 2.61 -2.18 -4.35
C PHE A 56 2.80 -0.86 -5.08
N THR A 57 3.99 -0.65 -5.66
CA THR A 57 4.34 0.59 -6.38
C THR A 57 3.43 0.79 -7.59
N ASN A 58 3.18 -0.26 -8.37
CA ASN A 58 2.30 -0.18 -9.53
C ASN A 58 0.85 0.17 -9.14
N MET A 59 0.35 -0.43 -8.05
CA MET A 59 -1.00 -0.11 -7.56
C MET A 59 -1.09 1.30 -7.01
N LEU A 60 -0.08 1.76 -6.26
CA LEU A 60 -0.03 3.13 -5.76
C LEU A 60 0.07 4.12 -6.93
N PHE A 61 0.95 3.89 -7.89
CA PHE A 61 1.07 4.71 -9.08
C PHE A 61 -0.25 4.77 -9.86
N LYS A 62 -0.93 3.63 -10.05
CA LYS A 62 -2.24 3.58 -10.71
C LYS A 62 -3.29 4.39 -9.94
N LEU A 63 -3.37 4.26 -8.62
CA LEU A 63 -4.27 5.04 -7.78
C LEU A 63 -4.06 6.54 -7.97
N LEU A 64 -2.81 6.99 -8.12
CA LEU A 64 -2.47 8.42 -8.26
C LEU A 64 -2.55 8.93 -9.70
N SER A 65 -2.55 8.01 -10.67
CA SER A 65 -2.74 8.34 -12.09
C SER A 65 -4.22 8.44 -12.44
N ASP A 66 -5.04 7.56 -11.85
CA ASP A 66 -6.48 7.51 -12.07
C ASP A 66 -7.22 8.61 -11.27
N TYR A 67 -6.64 9.07 -10.14
CA TYR A 67 -7.24 10.05 -9.23
C TYR A 67 -6.24 11.16 -8.86
N THR A 68 -6.73 12.37 -8.55
CA THR A 68 -5.92 13.53 -8.15
C THR A 68 -6.17 13.92 -6.68
N PRO A 69 -5.81 13.08 -5.70
CA PRO A 69 -6.08 13.39 -4.30
C PRO A 69 -5.22 14.55 -3.82
N ARG A 70 -5.77 15.42 -2.96
CA ARG A 70 -5.02 16.54 -2.36
C ARG A 70 -3.99 16.08 -1.33
N GLY A 71 -4.22 14.93 -0.70
CA GLY A 71 -3.29 14.30 0.22
C GLY A 71 -3.43 12.77 0.19
N VAL A 72 -2.37 12.08 0.60
CA VAL A 72 -2.37 10.63 0.77
C VAL A 72 -1.67 10.28 2.07
N ALA A 73 -2.27 9.39 2.84
CA ALA A 73 -1.68 8.80 4.02
C ALA A 73 -1.80 7.27 3.94
N VAL A 74 -0.70 6.59 4.26
CA VAL A 74 -0.64 5.13 4.28
C VAL A 74 -0.50 4.66 5.72
N ALA A 75 -1.52 3.95 6.21
CA ALA A 75 -1.55 3.39 7.56
C ALA A 75 -0.93 1.98 7.57
N TRP A 76 -0.19 1.67 8.63
CA TRP A 76 0.50 0.38 8.80
C TRP A 76 0.10 -0.28 10.11
N ASP A 77 -0.08 -1.60 10.09
CA ASP A 77 -0.31 -2.35 11.32
C ASP A 77 0.94 -2.33 12.20
N THR A 78 0.72 -2.18 13.51
CA THR A 78 1.70 -2.53 14.52
C THR A 78 1.23 -3.79 15.28
N ARG A 79 2.01 -4.25 16.26
CA ARG A 79 1.56 -5.35 17.12
C ARG A 79 0.35 -4.88 17.93
N PRO A 80 -0.84 -5.49 17.79
CA PRO A 80 -2.03 -5.02 18.48
C PRO A 80 -1.95 -5.36 19.97
N VAL A 81 -2.16 -4.36 20.83
CA VAL A 81 -2.22 -4.53 22.29
C VAL A 81 -3.66 -4.74 22.72
N HIS A 82 -4.56 -3.81 22.35
CA HIS A 82 -5.95 -3.78 22.82
C HIS A 82 -6.82 -4.93 22.28
N ARG A 83 -6.62 -5.34 21.01
CA ARG A 83 -7.45 -6.39 20.38
C ARG A 83 -7.13 -7.79 20.91
N THR A 84 -5.88 -8.03 21.33
CA THR A 84 -5.45 -9.28 21.96
C THR A 84 -6.05 -9.44 23.37
N GLU A 85 -6.33 -8.34 24.06
CA GLU A 85 -7.00 -8.35 25.38
C GLU A 85 -8.49 -8.70 25.29
N ILE A 86 -9.15 -8.40 24.17
CA ILE A 86 -10.58 -8.65 23.97
C ILE A 86 -10.85 -10.12 23.62
N SER A 87 -9.95 -10.76 22.85
CA SER A 87 -10.04 -12.19 22.55
C SER A 87 -8.68 -12.75 22.18
N ALA A 88 -8.25 -13.80 22.88
CA ALA A 88 -7.01 -14.53 22.56
C ALA A 88 -7.10 -15.24 21.19
N GLU A 89 -8.30 -15.50 20.68
CA GLU A 89 -8.53 -16.15 19.39
C GLU A 89 -8.63 -15.16 18.23
N TYR A 90 -8.56 -13.85 18.50
CA TYR A 90 -8.64 -12.82 17.47
C TYR A 90 -7.54 -13.02 16.42
N LYS A 91 -7.95 -13.20 15.15
CA LYS A 91 -7.06 -13.50 14.01
C LYS A 91 -6.24 -14.79 14.13
N SER A 92 -6.59 -15.71 15.03
CA SER A 92 -5.87 -16.98 15.23
C SER A 92 -5.79 -17.88 13.99
N GLU A 93 -6.78 -17.80 13.10
CA GLU A 93 -6.79 -18.55 11.82
C GLU A 93 -6.00 -17.86 10.69
N ARG A 94 -5.46 -16.65 10.90
CA ARG A 94 -4.68 -15.98 9.86
C ARG A 94 -3.37 -16.73 9.64
N ARG A 95 -3.11 -17.07 8.38
CA ARG A 95 -1.82 -17.60 7.96
C ARG A 95 -0.72 -16.57 8.28
N PRO A 96 0.46 -17.02 8.76
CA PRO A 96 1.58 -16.13 8.97
C PRO A 96 1.97 -15.45 7.66
N MET A 97 2.51 -14.24 7.76
CA MET A 97 3.06 -13.52 6.62
C MET A 97 4.12 -14.39 5.93
N PRO A 98 4.08 -14.55 4.58
CA PRO A 98 5.13 -15.24 3.85
C PRO A 98 6.50 -14.62 4.11
N ASP A 99 7.54 -15.44 4.21
CA ASP A 99 8.89 -14.98 4.56
C ASP A 99 9.44 -14.00 3.51
N LEU A 100 9.25 -14.29 2.22
CA LEU A 100 9.65 -13.41 1.11
C LEU A 100 8.96 -12.04 1.14
N LEU A 101 7.70 -11.98 1.61
CA LEU A 101 7.02 -10.70 1.83
C LEU A 101 7.63 -9.98 3.04
N ARG A 102 7.91 -10.69 4.13
CA ARG A 102 8.50 -10.11 5.35
C ARG A 102 9.87 -9.48 5.08
N GLU A 103 10.69 -10.08 4.22
CA GLU A 103 11.97 -9.52 3.78
C GLU A 103 11.83 -8.17 3.06
N GLN A 104 10.71 -7.96 2.37
CA GLN A 104 10.43 -6.73 1.62
C GLN A 104 9.84 -5.61 2.51
N PHE A 105 9.32 -5.94 3.70
CA PHE A 105 8.58 -4.99 4.54
C PHE A 105 9.31 -3.67 4.88
N PRO A 106 10.63 -3.69 5.18
CA PRO A 106 11.39 -2.47 5.47
C PRO A 106 11.38 -1.43 4.34
N HIS A 107 11.06 -1.83 3.10
CA HIS A 107 11.16 -0.97 1.93
C HIS A 107 9.84 -0.27 1.56
N PHE A 108 8.69 -0.71 2.09
CA PHE A 108 7.41 -0.08 1.73
C PHE A 108 7.30 1.37 2.24
N ARG A 109 7.73 1.66 3.48
CA ARG A 109 7.69 3.03 4.02
C ARG A 109 8.56 3.99 3.20
N PRO A 110 9.82 3.64 2.88
CA PRO A 110 10.63 4.42 1.94
C PRO A 110 9.98 4.66 0.58
N ILE A 111 9.25 3.69 0.02
CA ILE A 111 8.52 3.88 -1.25
C ILE A 111 7.43 4.94 -1.07
N VAL A 112 6.61 4.86 -0.02
CA VAL A 112 5.57 5.86 0.25
C VAL A 112 6.15 7.26 0.41
N GLU A 113 7.28 7.39 1.11
CA GLU A 113 8.01 8.65 1.28
C GLU A 113 8.57 9.18 -0.03
N ALA A 114 9.09 8.31 -0.89
CA ALA A 114 9.61 8.68 -2.21
C ALA A 114 8.52 9.25 -3.14
N PHE A 115 7.26 8.83 -2.96
CA PHE A 115 6.10 9.42 -3.63
C PHE A 115 5.65 10.75 -2.97
N GLY A 116 6.25 11.16 -1.86
CA GLY A 116 5.94 12.42 -1.16
C GLY A 116 4.81 12.32 -0.14
N TYR A 117 4.44 11.10 0.28
CA TYR A 117 3.30 10.86 1.16
C TYR A 117 3.70 10.43 2.57
N ARG A 118 2.71 10.38 3.48
CA ARG A 118 2.94 10.13 4.90
C ARG A 118 2.65 8.68 5.25
N ASN A 119 3.59 8.06 5.96
CA ASN A 119 3.38 6.81 6.68
C ASN A 119 2.77 7.13 8.06
N LEU A 120 1.71 6.41 8.43
CA LEU A 120 1.07 6.47 9.73
C LEU A 120 1.19 5.11 10.40
N GLU A 121 1.88 5.05 11.53
CA GLU A 121 1.86 3.88 12.41
C GLU A 121 1.81 4.35 13.86
N PHE A 122 1.01 3.66 14.66
CA PHE A 122 0.82 3.98 16.06
C PHE A 122 0.94 2.67 16.85
N GLU A 123 1.83 2.66 17.84
CA GLU A 123 2.11 1.48 18.64
C GLU A 123 0.82 0.96 19.30
N GLY A 124 0.55 -0.33 19.11
CA GLY A 124 -0.61 -1.01 19.69
C GLY A 124 -1.88 -0.99 18.84
N TRP A 125 -1.83 -0.35 17.66
CA TRP A 125 -2.98 -0.14 16.76
C TRP A 125 -2.78 -0.80 15.38
N GLU A 126 -3.89 -1.26 14.81
CA GLU A 126 -3.96 -1.79 13.45
C GLU A 126 -4.24 -0.66 12.44
N ALA A 127 -3.93 -0.87 11.15
CA ALA A 127 -4.11 0.15 10.12
C ALA A 127 -5.58 0.58 9.97
N ASP A 128 -6.52 -0.35 10.15
CA ASP A 128 -7.96 -0.08 10.15
C ASP A 128 -8.39 0.82 11.31
N ASP A 129 -7.81 0.64 12.51
CA ASP A 129 -8.03 1.52 13.67
C ASP A 129 -7.57 2.96 13.38
N VAL A 130 -6.38 3.10 12.79
CA VAL A 130 -5.80 4.39 12.42
C VAL A 130 -6.65 5.08 11.35
N ILE A 131 -7.06 4.34 10.31
CA ILE A 131 -7.90 4.87 9.22
C ILE A 131 -9.27 5.29 9.76
N ALA A 132 -9.90 4.49 10.63
CA ALA A 132 -11.23 4.81 11.17
C ALA A 132 -11.24 6.04 12.11
N THR A 133 -10.06 6.46 12.59
CA THR A 133 -9.92 7.63 13.46
C THR A 133 -9.85 8.95 12.69
N LEU A 134 -9.42 8.93 11.42
CA LEU A 134 -9.22 10.10 10.56
C LEU A 134 -10.47 10.44 9.74
#